data_AF-A0ABD0NFZ4-F1
#
_entry.id   AF-A0ABD0NFZ4-F1
#
_cell.length_a   1.000
_cell.length_b   1.000
_cell.length_c   1.000
_cell.angle_alpha   90.00
_cell.angle_beta   90.00
_cell.angle_gamma   90.00
#
_symmetry.space_group_name_H-M   'P 1'
#
loop_
_entity.id
_entity.type
_entity.pdbx_description
1 polymer ?
#
loop_
_entity_poly.entity_id
_entity_poly.type
_entity_poly.pdbx_seq_one_letter_code
_entity_poly.pdbx_strand_id
1 'polypeptide(L)'
;PVTFASEPSKEALVLTLLSGRAAQWGTAVWENQHPCCASFQLLSEEMRRVFDRAVLGREAASVLADLRQGDRNVSDYSIEFRTLAAECKWNEAAQWDMFLHGLADRVQKKIFTLELPADLDGLISLALRVDSRLQRRDQLTRPSSLSELPVHPVHAVSNTVSPVLDHEPMQ
;
A
#
# COMPACT_ATOMS: atom_id res chain seq x y z
N PRO A 1 -5.30 -7.05 -47.91
CA PRO A 1 -6.14 -6.72 -46.73
C PRO A 1 -7.23 -7.79 -46.56
N VAL A 2 -7.05 -8.73 -45.64
CA VAL A 2 -8.03 -9.81 -45.41
C VAL A 2 -8.92 -9.40 -44.23
N THR A 3 -10.16 -9.10 -44.57
CA THR A 3 -11.25 -8.71 -43.68
C THR A 3 -11.69 -9.94 -42.89
N PHE A 4 -11.56 -9.91 -41.56
CA PHE A 4 -11.97 -11.01 -40.68
C PHE A 4 -13.49 -11.13 -40.66
N ALA A 5 -14.04 -11.97 -41.53
CA ALA A 5 -15.47 -12.22 -41.65
C ALA A 5 -15.79 -13.68 -41.27
N SER A 6 -15.72 -14.00 -39.98
CA SER A 6 -16.58 -14.99 -39.30
C SER A 6 -16.28 -15.01 -37.79
N GLU A 7 -17.30 -15.09 -36.95
CA GLU A 7 -17.17 -15.34 -35.49
C GLU A 7 -16.16 -16.47 -35.15
N PRO A 8 -16.16 -17.65 -35.82
CA PRO A 8 -15.17 -18.71 -35.59
C PRO A 8 -13.71 -18.29 -35.81
N SER A 9 -13.44 -17.23 -36.57
CA SER A 9 -12.08 -16.70 -36.75
C SER A 9 -11.60 -15.88 -35.55
N LYS A 10 -12.52 -15.30 -34.77
CA LYS A 10 -12.16 -14.49 -33.59
C LYS A 10 -11.81 -15.37 -32.40
N GLU A 11 -12.58 -16.43 -32.15
CA GLU A 11 -12.32 -17.36 -31.05
C GLU A 11 -10.97 -18.07 -31.22
N ALA A 12 -10.71 -18.60 -32.42
CA ALA A 12 -9.42 -19.22 -32.75
C ALA A 12 -8.27 -18.23 -32.59
N LEU A 13 -8.44 -16.98 -33.03
CA LEU A 13 -7.44 -15.93 -32.82
C LEU A 13 -7.17 -15.70 -31.33
N VAL A 14 -8.20 -15.53 -30.50
CA VAL A 14 -8.00 -15.30 -29.06
C VAL A 14 -7.27 -16.47 -28.40
N LEU A 15 -7.61 -17.72 -28.76
CA LEU A 15 -6.91 -18.90 -28.24
C LEU A 15 -5.43 -18.92 -28.65
N THR A 16 -5.09 -18.47 -29.87
CA THR A 16 -3.69 -18.36 -30.32
C THR A 16 -2.91 -17.25 -29.62
N LEU A 17 -3.58 -16.28 -29.00
CA LEU A 17 -2.94 -15.19 -28.24
C LEU A 17 -2.65 -15.57 -26.78
N LEU A 18 -3.17 -16.71 -26.30
CA LEU A 18 -2.91 -17.19 -24.96
C LEU A 18 -1.46 -17.68 -24.80
N SER A 19 -0.91 -17.55 -23.60
CA SER A 19 0.45 -18.01 -23.29
C SER A 19 0.51 -18.75 -21.94
N GLY A 20 1.55 -19.54 -21.74
CA GLY A 20 1.77 -20.30 -20.50
C GLY A 20 0.61 -21.23 -20.15
N ARG A 21 0.16 -21.21 -18.89
CA ARG A 21 -0.96 -22.04 -18.41
C ARG A 21 -2.30 -21.70 -19.08
N ALA A 22 -2.47 -20.45 -19.53
CA ALA A 22 -3.67 -20.06 -20.24
C ALA A 22 -3.74 -20.71 -21.63
N ALA A 23 -2.59 -20.86 -22.31
CA ALA A 23 -2.53 -21.59 -23.59
C ALA A 23 -2.89 -23.07 -23.41
N GLN A 24 -2.38 -23.72 -22.36
CA GLN A 24 -2.72 -25.13 -22.06
C GLN A 24 -4.23 -25.31 -21.84
N TRP A 25 -4.85 -24.39 -21.09
CA TRP A 25 -6.30 -24.36 -20.93
C TRP A 25 -7.02 -24.14 -22.27
N GLY A 26 -6.58 -23.16 -23.07
CA GLY A 26 -7.20 -22.84 -24.35
C GLY A 26 -7.16 -24.00 -25.33
N THR A 27 -6.02 -24.70 -25.42
CA THR A 27 -5.86 -25.91 -26.23
C THR A 27 -6.82 -27.01 -25.74
N ALA A 28 -6.89 -27.27 -24.43
CA ALA A 28 -7.79 -28.28 -23.90
C ALA A 28 -9.27 -27.96 -24.17
N VAL A 29 -9.68 -26.70 -24.03
CA VAL A 29 -11.05 -26.25 -24.32
C VAL A 29 -11.40 -26.44 -25.80
N TRP A 30 -10.46 -26.14 -26.70
CA TRP A 30 -10.63 -26.30 -28.14
C TRP A 30 -10.69 -27.78 -28.56
N GLU A 31 -9.75 -28.60 -28.08
CA GLU A 31 -9.66 -30.03 -28.41
C GLU A 31 -10.90 -30.81 -27.94
N ASN A 32 -11.47 -30.43 -26.79
CA ASN A 32 -12.69 -31.03 -26.26
C ASN A 32 -13.99 -30.48 -26.88
N GLN A 33 -13.89 -29.60 -27.90
CA GLN A 33 -15.04 -28.95 -28.54
C GLN A 33 -15.98 -28.32 -27.51
N HIS A 34 -15.42 -27.67 -26.49
CA HIS A 34 -16.21 -27.13 -25.39
C HIS A 34 -17.22 -26.10 -25.93
N PRO A 35 -18.47 -26.05 -25.41
CA PRO A 35 -19.52 -25.16 -25.92
C PRO A 35 -19.17 -23.67 -25.92
N CYS A 36 -18.17 -23.26 -25.13
CA CYS A 36 -17.72 -21.88 -25.10
C CYS A 36 -17.04 -21.43 -26.41
N CYS A 37 -16.51 -22.35 -27.21
CA CYS A 37 -15.92 -22.05 -28.51
C CYS A 37 -16.97 -21.83 -29.61
N ALA A 38 -18.27 -21.80 -29.28
CA ALA A 38 -19.34 -21.58 -30.27
C ALA A 38 -19.57 -20.11 -30.60
N SER A 39 -19.10 -19.19 -29.74
CA SER A 39 -19.11 -17.75 -30.02
C SER A 39 -18.07 -17.03 -29.17
N PHE A 40 -17.63 -15.86 -29.63
CA PHE A 40 -16.74 -15.00 -28.88
C PHE A 40 -17.32 -14.59 -27.50
N GLN A 41 -18.64 -14.40 -27.41
CA GLN A 41 -19.29 -14.06 -26.14
C GLN A 41 -19.16 -15.20 -25.13
N LEU A 42 -19.47 -16.43 -25.53
CA LEU A 42 -19.36 -17.60 -24.66
C LEU A 42 -17.89 -17.88 -24.29
N LEU A 43 -16.95 -17.69 -25.22
CA LEU A 43 -15.53 -17.81 -24.94
C LEU A 43 -15.06 -16.76 -23.94
N SER A 44 -15.50 -15.51 -24.08
CA SER A 44 -15.17 -14.41 -23.17
C SER A 44 -15.75 -14.63 -21.77
N GLU A 45 -16.99 -15.11 -21.67
CA GLU A 45 -17.62 -15.48 -20.40
C GLU A 45 -16.89 -16.64 -19.73
N GLU A 46 -16.47 -17.65 -20.49
CA GLU A 46 -15.74 -18.79 -19.97
C GLU A 46 -14.29 -18.43 -19.60
N MET A 47 -13.62 -17.56 -20.37
CA MET A 47 -12.32 -16.99 -20.00
C MET A 47 -12.42 -16.20 -18.71
N ARG A 48 -13.44 -15.35 -18.57
CA ARG A 48 -13.72 -14.67 -17.31
C ARG A 48 -13.99 -15.70 -16.22
N ARG A 49 -14.83 -16.70 -16.46
CA ARG A 49 -15.10 -17.76 -15.50
C ARG A 49 -13.82 -18.49 -15.08
N VAL A 50 -12.84 -18.71 -15.94
CA VAL A 50 -11.64 -19.51 -15.63
C VAL A 50 -10.51 -18.66 -15.03
N PHE A 51 -10.28 -17.47 -15.59
CA PHE A 51 -9.16 -16.60 -15.22
C PHE A 51 -9.57 -15.48 -14.25
N ASP A 52 -10.84 -15.08 -14.25
CA ASP A 52 -11.41 -14.11 -13.30
C ASP A 52 -12.02 -14.80 -12.06
N ARG A 53 -11.90 -16.14 -11.97
CA ARG A 53 -12.41 -16.95 -10.85
C ARG A 53 -11.67 -16.71 -9.52
N ALA A 54 -10.50 -16.11 -9.57
CA ALA A 54 -9.73 -15.77 -8.38
C ALA A 54 -10.07 -14.36 -7.85
N VAL A 55 -10.39 -13.39 -8.71
CA VAL A 55 -10.10 -11.99 -8.36
C VAL A 55 -11.34 -11.16 -7.98
N LEU A 56 -12.52 -11.44 -8.53
CA LEU A 56 -13.69 -10.59 -8.23
C LEU A 56 -14.36 -10.93 -6.89
N GLY A 57 -13.91 -10.21 -5.87
CA GLY A 57 -14.60 -10.00 -4.61
C GLY A 57 -14.27 -10.95 -3.48
N ARG A 58 -13.83 -12.19 -3.73
CA ARG A 58 -13.39 -13.10 -2.65
C ARG A 58 -11.92 -12.84 -2.26
N GLU A 59 -11.03 -12.71 -3.24
CA GLU A 59 -9.64 -12.34 -2.98
C GLU A 59 -9.56 -10.91 -2.45
N ALA A 60 -10.25 -9.96 -3.09
CA ALA A 60 -10.37 -8.59 -2.58
C ALA A 60 -10.93 -8.55 -1.14
N ALA A 61 -11.98 -9.32 -0.82
CA ALA A 61 -12.50 -9.39 0.55
C ALA A 61 -11.49 -10.02 1.53
N SER A 62 -10.72 -11.03 1.12
CA SER A 62 -9.69 -11.63 1.98
C SER A 62 -8.56 -10.64 2.25
N VAL A 63 -8.06 -9.96 1.21
CA VAL A 63 -7.02 -8.94 1.36
C VAL A 63 -7.54 -7.77 2.21
N LEU A 64 -8.79 -7.35 2.00
CA LEU A 64 -9.45 -6.32 2.81
C LEU A 64 -9.61 -6.74 4.28
N ALA A 65 -9.90 -8.02 4.55
CA ALA A 65 -10.00 -8.57 5.90
C ALA A 65 -8.68 -8.47 6.67
N ASP A 66 -7.58 -8.74 5.98
CA ASP A 66 -6.23 -8.73 6.53
C ASP A 66 -5.57 -7.34 6.50
N LEU A 67 -6.19 -6.38 5.79
CA LEU A 67 -5.63 -5.04 5.62
C LEU A 67 -5.51 -4.31 6.97
N ARG A 68 -4.30 -3.85 7.27
CA ARG A 68 -4.00 -3.01 8.45
C ARG A 68 -3.32 -1.73 8.03
N GLN A 69 -3.58 -0.64 8.74
CA GLN A 69 -2.89 0.64 8.56
C GLN A 69 -1.38 0.48 8.86
N GLY A 70 -1.05 -0.16 9.99
CA GLY A 70 0.32 -0.28 10.48
C GLY A 70 0.96 1.10 10.73
N ASP A 71 2.20 1.27 10.28
CA ASP A 71 2.95 2.53 10.43
C ASP A 71 2.61 3.58 9.37
N ARG A 72 1.77 3.23 8.39
CA ARG A 72 1.35 4.12 7.31
C ARG A 72 0.44 5.22 7.83
N ASN A 73 0.38 6.34 7.10
CA ASN A 73 -0.61 7.38 7.37
C ASN A 73 -2.02 6.87 7.02
N VAL A 74 -3.06 7.52 7.58
CA VAL A 74 -4.45 7.10 7.35
C VAL A 74 -4.87 7.31 5.89
N SER A 75 -4.27 8.27 5.16
CA SER A 75 -4.61 8.55 3.77
C SER A 75 -4.29 7.38 2.85
N ASP A 76 -3.05 6.88 2.89
CA ASP A 76 -2.60 5.76 2.07
C ASP A 76 -3.41 4.50 2.37
N TYR A 77 -3.64 4.23 3.66
CA TYR A 77 -4.51 3.13 4.10
C TYR A 77 -5.94 3.28 3.57
N SER A 78 -6.51 4.49 3.60
CA SER A 78 -7.88 4.73 3.15
C SER A 78 -8.05 4.54 1.64
N ILE A 79 -7.04 4.91 0.85
CA ILE A 79 -7.04 4.71 -0.61
C ILE A 79 -7.03 3.22 -0.93
N GLU A 80 -6.13 2.46 -0.29
CA GLU A 80 -6.05 1.02 -0.50
C GLU A 80 -7.32 0.31 -0.03
N PHE A 81 -7.83 0.68 1.14
CA PHE A 81 -9.09 0.15 1.66
C PHE A 81 -10.23 0.37 0.67
N ARG A 82 -10.41 1.59 0.15
CA ARG A 82 -11.48 1.88 -0.82
C ARG A 82 -11.32 1.15 -2.14
N THR A 83 -10.08 0.98 -2.60
CA THR A 83 -9.80 0.23 -3.83
C THR A 83 -10.25 -1.22 -3.69
N LEU A 84 -9.84 -1.88 -2.60
CA LEU A 84 -10.24 -3.26 -2.31
C LEU A 84 -11.74 -3.37 -2.00
N ALA A 85 -12.31 -2.39 -1.30
CA ALA A 85 -13.73 -2.36 -0.98
C ALA A 85 -14.63 -2.23 -2.21
N ALA A 86 -14.20 -1.48 -3.23
CA ALA A 86 -14.94 -1.36 -4.49
C ALA A 86 -15.02 -2.68 -5.27
N GLU A 87 -14.01 -3.54 -5.10
CA GLU A 87 -13.96 -4.86 -5.73
C GLU A 87 -14.65 -5.95 -4.88
N CYS A 88 -14.87 -5.67 -3.59
CA CYS A 88 -15.56 -6.58 -2.67
C CYS A 88 -17.09 -6.38 -2.69
N LYS A 89 -17.83 -7.43 -2.31
CA LYS A 89 -19.30 -7.37 -2.19
C LYS A 89 -19.77 -7.15 -0.75
N TRP A 90 -18.91 -6.66 0.13
CA TRP A 90 -19.31 -6.38 1.52
C TRP A 90 -20.24 -5.18 1.57
N ASN A 91 -21.24 -5.26 2.45
CA ASN A 91 -22.10 -4.12 2.73
C ASN A 91 -21.35 -3.03 3.51
N GLU A 92 -21.90 -1.83 3.52
CA GLU A 92 -21.25 -0.66 4.14
C GLU A 92 -20.98 -0.85 5.64
N ALA A 93 -21.89 -1.49 6.39
CA ALA A 93 -21.68 -1.75 7.81
C ALA A 93 -20.45 -2.64 8.07
N ALA A 94 -20.29 -3.70 7.27
CA ALA A 94 -19.10 -4.55 7.34
C ALA A 94 -17.83 -3.79 6.94
N GLN A 95 -17.89 -2.92 5.93
CA GLN A 95 -16.76 -2.08 5.55
C GLN A 95 -16.41 -1.08 6.66
N TRP A 96 -17.41 -0.50 7.34
CA TRP A 96 -17.23 0.40 8.47
C TRP A 96 -16.48 -0.30 9.62
N ASP A 97 -16.96 -1.47 10.05
CA ASP A 97 -16.35 -2.24 11.14
C ASP A 97 -14.91 -2.63 10.80
N MET A 98 -14.68 -3.06 9.56
CA MET A 98 -13.37 -3.51 9.10
C MET A 98 -12.39 -2.35 8.93
N PHE A 99 -12.86 -1.19 8.48
CA PHE A 99 -12.03 0.02 8.43
C PHE A 99 -11.61 0.42 9.84
N LEU A 100 -12.54 0.49 10.80
CA LEU A 100 -12.23 0.84 12.19
C LEU A 100 -11.23 -0.15 12.78
N HIS A 101 -11.46 -1.46 12.61
CA HIS A 101 -10.58 -2.52 13.09
C HIS A 101 -9.19 -2.48 12.45
N GLY A 102 -9.08 -2.09 11.18
CA GLY A 102 -7.82 -2.03 10.46
C GLY A 102 -6.96 -0.81 10.77
N LEU A 103 -7.51 0.24 11.40
CA LEU A 103 -6.75 1.42 11.84
C LEU A 103 -5.69 1.06 12.88
N ALA A 104 -4.60 1.83 12.91
CA ALA A 104 -3.55 1.65 13.89
C ALA A 104 -4.03 2.03 15.30
N ASP A 105 -3.55 1.32 16.33
CA ASP A 105 -3.91 1.55 17.75
C ASP A 105 -3.85 3.02 18.18
N ARG A 106 -2.84 3.75 17.70
CA ARG A 106 -2.65 5.18 18.01
C ARG A 106 -3.83 6.04 17.53
N VAL A 107 -4.41 5.68 16.40
CA VAL A 107 -5.56 6.36 15.79
C VAL A 107 -6.85 5.86 16.46
N GLN A 108 -7.02 4.54 16.59
CA GLN A 108 -8.20 3.93 17.24
C GLN A 108 -8.43 4.46 18.65
N LYS A 109 -7.38 4.48 19.49
CA LYS A 109 -7.46 5.00 20.86
C LYS A 109 -7.98 6.43 20.91
N LYS A 110 -7.67 7.25 19.90
CA LYS A 110 -8.17 8.62 19.84
C LYS A 110 -9.59 8.69 19.29
N ILE A 111 -9.93 7.86 18.31
CA ILE A 111 -11.28 7.74 17.75
C ILE A 111 -12.29 7.30 18.83
N PHE A 112 -11.96 6.32 19.67
CA PHE A 112 -12.85 5.85 20.75
C PHE A 112 -13.17 6.91 21.82
N THR A 113 -12.46 8.05 21.83
CA THR A 113 -12.77 9.20 22.70
C THR A 113 -13.72 10.22 22.07
N LEU A 114 -14.17 9.96 20.83
CA LEU A 114 -14.98 10.87 20.03
C LEU A 114 -16.32 10.20 19.68
N GLU A 115 -17.27 11.03 19.24
CA GLU A 115 -18.51 10.52 18.66
C GLU A 115 -18.21 9.87 17.30
N LEU A 116 -18.67 8.62 17.16
CA LEU A 116 -18.44 7.80 15.97
C LEU A 116 -19.50 8.10 14.90
N PRO A 117 -19.08 8.46 13.67
CA PRO A 117 -20.00 8.64 12.55
C PRO A 117 -20.70 7.32 12.19
N ALA A 118 -21.94 7.43 11.69
CA ALA A 118 -22.76 6.27 11.33
C ALA A 118 -22.35 5.62 10.00
N ASP A 119 -21.69 6.37 9.11
CA ASP A 119 -21.30 5.94 7.78
C ASP A 119 -19.77 5.87 7.61
N LEU A 120 -19.33 5.14 6.58
CA LEU A 120 -17.91 4.87 6.34
C LEU A 120 -17.15 6.14 5.94
N ASP A 121 -17.78 7.01 5.15
CA ASP A 121 -17.19 8.27 4.69
C ASP A 121 -16.87 9.21 5.87
N GLY A 122 -17.78 9.28 6.84
CA GLY A 122 -17.63 10.01 8.08
C GLY A 122 -16.51 9.43 8.93
N LEU A 123 -16.45 8.10 9.08
CA LEU A 123 -15.39 7.43 9.84
C LEU A 123 -14.01 7.69 9.23
N ILE A 124 -13.87 7.59 7.90
CA ILE A 124 -12.63 7.90 7.17
C ILE A 124 -12.23 9.36 7.40
N SER A 125 -13.18 10.29 7.27
CA SER A 125 -12.95 11.72 7.50
C SER A 125 -12.50 12.03 8.93
N LEU A 126 -13.07 11.33 9.91
CA LEU A 126 -12.67 11.44 11.31
C LEU A 126 -11.24 10.91 11.52
N ALA A 127 -10.93 9.74 10.97
CA ALA A 127 -9.61 9.12 11.07
C ALA A 127 -8.51 10.00 10.47
N LEU A 128 -8.73 10.58 9.28
CA LEU A 128 -7.81 11.53 8.64
C LEU A 128 -7.53 12.76 9.52
N ARG A 129 -8.58 13.30 10.15
CA ARG A 129 -8.46 14.46 11.04
C ARG A 129 -7.67 14.13 12.31
N VAL A 130 -7.88 12.94 12.86
CA VAL A 130 -7.13 12.42 14.01
C VAL A 130 -5.65 12.24 13.64
N ASP A 131 -5.35 11.57 12.54
CA ASP A 131 -3.99 11.31 12.08
C ASP A 131 -3.23 12.62 11.84
N SER A 132 -3.86 13.59 11.17
CA SER A 132 -3.30 14.93 10.96
C SER A 132 -2.94 15.67 12.26
N ARG A 133 -3.72 15.45 13.34
CA ARG A 133 -3.44 16.04 14.65
C ARG A 133 -2.29 15.32 15.35
N LEU A 134 -2.22 13.99 15.25
CA LEU A 134 -1.13 13.18 15.79
C LEU A 134 0.19 13.54 15.12
N GLN A 135 0.23 13.60 13.79
CA GLN A 135 1.42 13.99 13.03
C GLN A 135 1.92 15.40 13.41
N ARG A 136 1.02 16.37 13.57
CA ARG A 136 1.38 17.73 14.01
C ARG A 136 1.99 17.74 15.40
N ARG A 137 1.45 16.94 16.33
CA ARG A 137 1.99 16.83 17.69
C ARG A 137 3.37 16.19 17.66
N ASP A 138 3.55 15.12 16.89
CA ASP A 138 4.81 14.40 16.80
C ASP A 138 5.92 15.28 16.20
N GLN A 139 5.58 16.14 15.22
CA GLN A 139 6.47 17.16 14.67
C GLN A 139 6.91 18.20 15.72
N LEU A 140 6.03 18.60 16.64
CA LEU A 140 6.36 19.55 17.70
C LEU A 140 7.20 18.92 18.83
N THR A 141 7.04 17.62 19.07
CA THR A 141 7.81 16.89 20.09
C THR A 141 9.15 16.36 19.58
N ARG A 142 9.36 16.34 18.26
CA ARG A 142 10.68 16.03 17.71
C ARG A 142 11.55 17.26 17.97
N PRO A 143 12.63 17.17 18.78
CA PRO A 143 13.51 18.30 18.97
C PRO A 143 14.00 18.71 17.59
N SER A 144 13.66 19.93 17.17
CA SER A 144 14.38 20.60 16.11
C SER A 144 15.85 20.42 16.46
N SER A 145 16.61 19.65 15.67
CA SER A 145 18.05 19.68 15.74
C SER A 145 18.41 21.12 15.40
N LEU A 146 18.53 21.94 16.45
CA LEU A 146 19.01 23.30 16.36
C LEU A 146 20.33 23.19 15.64
N SER A 147 20.37 23.81 14.46
CA SER A 147 21.54 24.33 13.78
C SER A 147 22.69 24.56 14.77
N GLU A 148 23.57 23.58 14.90
CA GLU A 148 24.83 23.72 15.60
C GLU A 148 25.72 24.51 14.63
N LEU A 149 25.64 25.84 14.73
CA LEU A 149 26.62 26.72 14.10
C LEU A 149 28.00 26.29 14.63
N PRO A 150 28.99 26.01 13.78
CA PRO A 150 30.31 25.63 14.26
C PRO A 150 30.94 26.84 14.96
N VAL A 151 30.87 26.85 16.29
CA VAL A 151 31.66 27.76 17.11
C VAL A 151 33.10 27.25 17.06
N HIS A 152 33.90 27.80 16.16
CA HIS A 152 35.33 27.51 16.11
C HIS A 152 35.99 27.92 17.43
N PRO A 153 36.68 27.01 18.14
CA PRO A 153 37.46 27.37 19.31
C PRO A 153 38.72 28.11 18.85
N VAL A 154 38.90 29.35 19.33
CA VAL A 154 40.18 30.06 19.21
C VAL A 154 41.17 29.35 20.13
N HIS A 155 42.12 28.60 19.55
CA HIS A 155 43.18 27.94 20.31
C HIS A 155 44.04 28.98 21.03
N ALA A 156 43.92 29.03 22.36
CA ALA A 156 44.90 29.66 23.22
C ALA A 156 46.15 28.77 23.27
N VAL A 157 47.28 29.30 22.81
CA VAL A 157 48.59 28.63 22.83
C VAL A 157 49.13 28.71 24.26
N SER A 158 49.12 27.58 24.97
CA SER A 158 49.79 27.47 26.28
C SER A 158 51.30 27.32 26.09
N ASN A 159 52.04 28.39 26.38
CA ASN A 159 53.47 28.37 26.61
C ASN A 159 53.81 27.44 27.78
N THR A 160 54.62 26.42 27.54
CA THR A 160 55.31 25.68 28.61
C THR A 160 56.79 25.66 28.27
N VAL A 161 57.58 26.44 29.02
CA VAL A 161 59.04 26.54 28.91
C VAL A 161 59.69 25.80 30.08
N SER A 162 60.64 24.94 29.69
CA SER A 162 61.79 24.38 30.43
C SER A 162 61.60 23.22 31.41
N PRO A 163 62.54 22.26 31.35
CA PRO A 163 63.28 21.80 32.50
C PRO A 163 64.77 22.21 32.44
N VAL A 164 65.36 22.25 33.64
CA VAL A 164 66.68 22.75 34.04
C VAL A 164 67.70 21.59 34.10
N LEU A 165 68.99 21.93 33.88
CA LEU A 165 70.26 21.44 34.49
C LEU A 165 71.38 21.57 33.41
N ASP A 166 72.49 22.27 33.60
CA ASP A 166 73.52 22.05 34.63
C ASP A 166 74.35 23.31 35.00
N HIS A 167 74.88 23.23 36.23
CA HIS A 167 75.94 23.99 36.93
C HIS A 167 77.23 24.19 36.08
N GLU A 168 78.15 25.16 36.24
CA GLU A 168 78.80 25.81 37.42
C GLU A 168 79.81 26.92 36.94
N PRO A 169 80.71 27.50 37.78
CA PRO A 169 80.58 28.73 38.56
C PRO A 169 81.43 29.94 38.05
N MET A 170 81.30 31.06 38.77
CA MET A 170 82.18 32.23 38.70
C MET A 170 83.62 31.93 39.15
N GLN A 171 84.59 32.15 38.27
CA GLN A 171 85.75 33.07 38.41
C GLN A 171 86.64 32.97 37.17
#